data_AF-A0A2E2PGD4-F1
#
_entry.id   AF-A0A2E2PGD4-F1
#
_cell.length_a   1.000
_cell.length_b   1.000
_cell.length_c   1.000
_cell.angle_alpha   90.00
_cell.angle_beta   90.00
_cell.angle_gamma   90.00
#
_symmetry.space_group_name_H-M   'P 1'
#
loop_
_entity.id
_entity.type
_entity.pdbx_description
1 polymer ?
#
loop_
_entity_poly.entity_id
_entity_poly.type
_entity_poly.pdbx_seq_one_letter_code
_entity_poly.pdbx_strand_id
1 'polypeptide(L)'
;MLQGTFVRFFLILFLIFFPSIVFSKIGDVYYCVGKNFVRVENFKVKQYKPENFTFKRTYDGLIFGSEDNYFKDIELLTKEHDYGNEQFRYSGPTGKLSYLDGVFHSTFNNYDSITSLSGTCSIF
;
A
#
# COMPACT_ATOMS: atom_id res chain seq x y z
N MET A 1 46.18 16.17 11.79
CA MET A 1 44.86 16.75 11.41
C MET A 1 44.17 16.07 10.21
N LEU A 2 44.68 14.97 9.63
CA LEU A 2 44.03 14.29 8.48
C LEU A 2 43.03 13.17 8.84
N GLN A 3 43.04 12.69 10.09
CA GLN A 3 42.28 11.49 10.48
C GLN A 3 40.77 11.74 10.60
N GLY A 4 40.36 12.97 10.95
CA GLY A 4 38.94 13.32 11.09
C GLY A 4 38.21 13.50 9.74
N THR A 5 38.92 13.91 8.69
CA THR A 5 38.35 14.15 7.36
C THR A 5 38.03 12.84 6.64
N PHE A 6 38.90 11.83 6.78
CA PHE A 6 38.72 10.52 6.18
C PHE A 6 37.52 9.77 6.78
N VAL A 7 37.36 9.81 8.10
CA VAL A 7 36.22 9.19 8.81
C VAL A 7 34.89 9.85 8.42
N ARG A 8 34.86 11.18 8.28
CA ARG A 8 33.68 11.90 7.79
C ARG A 8 33.31 11.52 6.36
N PHE A 9 34.31 11.33 5.49
CA PHE A 9 34.07 10.91 4.11
C PHE A 9 33.44 9.52 4.05
N PHE A 10 33.93 8.55 4.83
CA PHE A 10 33.33 7.22 4.91
C PHE A 10 31.92 7.22 5.50
N LEU A 11 31.65 8.07 6.50
CA LEU A 11 30.29 8.22 7.06
C LEU A 11 29.29 8.79 6.05
N ILE A 12 29.69 9.79 5.28
CA ILE A 12 28.85 10.37 4.22
C ILE A 12 28.61 9.32 3.12
N LEU A 13 29.64 8.57 2.74
CA LEU A 13 29.51 7.49 1.76
C LEU A 13 28.54 6.40 2.26
N PHE A 14 28.63 6.02 3.53
CA PHE A 14 27.72 5.06 4.16
C PHE A 14 26.26 5.57 4.12
N LEU A 15 26.00 6.84 4.43
CA LEU A 15 24.65 7.41 4.37
C LEU A 15 24.06 7.47 2.94
N ILE A 16 24.90 7.52 1.90
CA ILE A 16 24.46 7.51 0.50
C ILE A 16 24.19 6.08 0.01
N PHE A 17 25.00 5.10 0.43
CA PHE A 17 24.84 3.70 0.02
C PHE A 17 23.81 2.91 0.84
N PHE A 18 23.50 3.38 2.04
CA PHE A 18 22.40 2.87 2.84
C PHE A 18 21.30 3.92 2.82
N PRO A 19 20.46 3.98 1.75
CA PRO A 19 19.28 4.84 1.79
C PRO A 19 18.56 4.48 3.08
N SER A 20 18.36 5.49 3.93
CA SER A 20 17.61 5.36 5.17
C SER A 20 16.40 4.51 4.88
N ILE A 21 16.29 3.35 5.53
CA ILE A 21 15.09 2.52 5.48
C ILE A 21 13.98 3.48 5.90
N VAL A 22 13.19 3.96 4.93
CA VAL A 22 12.12 4.89 5.21
C VAL A 22 11.10 4.06 5.95
N PHE A 23 11.22 4.08 7.28
CA PHE A 23 10.31 3.40 8.17
C PHE A 23 8.94 4.01 7.93
N SER A 24 8.09 3.28 7.20
CA SER A 24 6.76 3.79 6.95
C SER A 24 5.96 3.86 8.25
N LYS A 25 5.32 5.02 8.45
CA LYS A 25 4.57 5.38 9.65
C LYS A 25 3.11 5.70 9.30
N ILE A 26 2.29 5.74 10.34
CA ILE A 26 0.98 6.40 10.26
C ILE A 26 1.19 7.81 9.70
N GLY A 27 0.45 8.17 8.66
CA GLY A 27 0.60 9.42 7.92
C GLY A 27 1.16 9.24 6.51
N ASP A 28 1.78 8.12 6.20
CA ASP A 28 2.41 7.91 4.90
C ASP A 28 1.41 7.69 3.78
N VAL A 29 1.80 8.15 2.59
CA VAL A 29 1.06 7.98 1.35
C VAL A 29 1.74 6.90 0.52
N TYR A 30 0.96 5.88 0.17
CA TYR A 30 1.37 4.77 -0.65
C TYR A 30 0.90 5.01 -2.07
N TYR A 31 1.82 4.92 -3.02
CA TYR A 31 1.53 5.02 -4.45
C TYR A 31 1.57 3.64 -5.05
N CYS A 32 0.45 3.17 -5.59
CA CYS A 32 0.29 1.81 -6.07
C CYS A 32 0.13 1.77 -7.58
N VAL A 33 0.90 0.89 -8.22
CA VAL A 33 0.74 0.51 -9.61
C VAL A 33 -0.07 -0.78 -9.68
N GLY A 34 -1.30 -0.69 -10.19
CA GLY A 34 -2.19 -1.84 -10.35
C GLY A 34 -1.59 -2.91 -11.27
N LYS A 35 -1.74 -4.19 -10.89
CA LYS A 35 -1.30 -5.36 -11.67
C LYS A 35 -2.44 -6.26 -12.09
N ASN A 36 -3.40 -6.49 -11.19
CA ASN A 36 -4.58 -7.28 -11.48
C ASN A 36 -5.83 -6.55 -10.96
N PHE A 37 -6.90 -6.64 -11.74
CA PHE A 37 -8.24 -6.24 -11.34
C PHE A 37 -9.22 -7.23 -11.97
N VAL A 38 -9.80 -8.09 -11.13
CA VAL A 38 -10.72 -9.14 -11.54
C VAL A 38 -12.00 -9.04 -10.74
N ARG A 39 -13.15 -9.19 -11.41
CA ARG A 39 -14.45 -9.34 -10.76
C ARG A 39 -15.10 -10.63 -11.20
N VAL A 40 -15.57 -11.41 -10.25
CA VAL A 40 -16.44 -12.56 -10.48
C VAL A 40 -17.86 -12.13 -10.17
N GLU A 41 -18.76 -12.26 -11.13
CA GLU A 41 -20.18 -11.86 -11.01
C GLU A 41 -20.99 -12.68 -12.02
N ASN A 42 -22.16 -13.18 -11.64
CA ASN A 42 -23.04 -13.97 -12.52
C ASN A 42 -22.33 -15.14 -13.22
N PHE A 43 -21.54 -15.92 -12.46
CA PHE A 43 -20.74 -17.05 -12.95
C PHE A 43 -19.70 -16.69 -14.03
N LYS A 44 -19.39 -15.41 -14.21
CA LYS A 44 -18.43 -14.92 -15.20
C LYS A 44 -17.27 -14.22 -14.51
N VAL A 45 -16.08 -14.42 -15.04
CA VAL A 45 -14.87 -13.70 -14.68
C VAL A 45 -14.71 -12.53 -15.65
N LYS A 46 -14.72 -11.31 -15.13
CA LYS A 46 -14.43 -10.08 -15.87
C LYS A 46 -13.07 -9.54 -15.42
N GLN A 47 -12.16 -9.33 -16.36
CA GLN A 47 -10.88 -8.70 -16.11
C GLN A 47 -10.94 -7.24 -16.55
N TYR A 48 -10.59 -6.34 -15.64
CA TYR A 48 -10.57 -4.90 -15.89
C TYR A 48 -9.13 -4.44 -16.09
N LYS A 49 -8.97 -3.28 -16.72
CA LYS A 49 -7.68 -2.62 -16.79
C LYS A 49 -7.27 -2.21 -15.37
N PRO A 50 -6.09 -2.62 -14.87
CA PRO A 50 -5.61 -2.16 -13.58
C PRO A 50 -5.38 -0.64 -13.59
N GLU A 51 -5.76 0.01 -12.50
CA GLU A 51 -5.60 1.45 -12.31
C GLU A 51 -4.50 1.72 -11.27
N ASN A 52 -3.87 2.88 -11.40
CA ASN A 52 -2.98 3.39 -10.35
C ASN A 52 -3.84 4.12 -9.32
N PHE A 53 -3.45 4.01 -8.06
CA PHE A 53 -4.19 4.61 -6.96
C PHE A 53 -3.24 4.95 -5.82
N THR A 54 -3.71 5.82 -4.93
CA THR A 54 -3.00 6.12 -3.69
C THR A 54 -3.85 5.74 -2.49
N PHE A 55 -3.19 5.46 -1.37
CA PHE A 55 -3.86 5.40 -0.08
C PHE A 55 -2.97 5.92 1.03
N LYS A 56 -3.59 6.41 2.10
CA LYS A 56 -2.94 6.89 3.30
C LYS A 56 -3.34 6.03 4.49
N ARG A 57 -2.35 5.65 5.29
CA ARG A 57 -2.59 5.03 6.59
C ARG A 57 -2.81 6.10 7.65
N THR A 58 -3.89 5.98 8.41
CA THR A 58 -4.23 6.87 9.53
C THR A 58 -4.27 6.08 10.83
N TYR A 59 -4.40 6.77 11.96
CA TYR A 59 -4.61 6.11 13.25
C TYR A 59 -5.90 5.29 13.25
N ASP A 60 -6.91 5.77 12.55
CA ASP A 60 -8.26 5.20 12.54
C ASP A 60 -8.47 4.16 11.42
N GLY A 61 -7.56 4.03 10.45
CA GLY A 61 -7.76 3.13 9.33
C GLY A 61 -6.85 3.36 8.13
N LEU A 62 -7.40 3.06 6.96
CA LEU A 62 -6.80 3.30 5.66
C LEU A 62 -7.81 4.05 4.78
N ILE A 63 -7.35 5.17 4.24
CA ILE A 63 -8.15 6.08 3.42
C ILE A 63 -7.54 6.08 2.02
N PHE A 64 -8.34 5.78 1.00
CA PHE A 64 -7.90 5.89 -0.39
C PHE A 64 -7.86 7.35 -0.86
N GLY A 65 -7.05 7.62 -1.87
CA GLY A 65 -7.00 8.94 -2.49
C GLY A 65 -8.32 9.31 -3.16
N SER A 66 -8.44 10.58 -3.56
CA SER A 66 -9.64 11.13 -4.20
C SER A 66 -9.69 10.88 -5.71
N GLU A 67 -8.87 9.97 -6.24
CA GLU A 67 -8.88 9.65 -7.66
C GLU A 67 -10.20 8.98 -8.04
N ASP A 68 -10.68 9.25 -9.26
CA ASP A 68 -11.89 8.64 -9.79
C ASP A 68 -11.59 7.20 -10.26
N ASN A 69 -11.50 6.28 -9.30
CA ASN A 69 -11.17 4.87 -9.51
C ASN A 69 -12.07 3.95 -8.68
N TYR A 70 -11.83 2.64 -8.74
CA TYR A 70 -12.62 1.65 -7.98
C TYR A 70 -12.67 1.89 -6.46
N PHE A 71 -11.66 2.52 -5.88
CA PHE A 71 -11.54 2.77 -4.44
C PHE A 71 -12.21 4.07 -3.98
N LYS A 72 -12.81 4.82 -4.90
CA LYS A 72 -13.54 6.03 -4.55
C LYS A 72 -14.63 5.71 -3.52
N ASP A 73 -14.69 6.53 -2.48
CA ASP A 73 -15.63 6.41 -1.35
C ASP A 73 -15.52 5.10 -0.55
N ILE A 74 -14.42 4.34 -0.69
CA ILE A 74 -14.13 3.16 0.13
C ILE A 74 -13.34 3.57 1.37
N GLU A 75 -13.85 3.17 2.54
CA GLU A 75 -13.16 3.35 3.82
C GLU A 75 -12.87 1.99 4.47
N LEU A 76 -11.61 1.78 4.89
CA LEU A 76 -11.19 0.58 5.61
C LEU A 76 -10.76 0.99 7.04
N LEU A 77 -11.76 1.15 7.92
CA LEU A 77 -11.58 1.71 9.27
C LEU A 77 -11.29 0.65 10.35
N THR A 78 -11.35 -0.64 10.01
CA THR A 78 -11.02 -1.69 10.98
C THR A 78 -9.59 -2.15 10.80
N LYS A 79 -8.75 -1.92 11.80
CA LYS A 79 -7.37 -2.39 11.85
C LYS A 79 -7.33 -3.84 12.33
N GLU A 80 -7.00 -4.79 11.45
CA GLU A 80 -6.88 -6.21 11.85
C GLU A 80 -5.50 -6.50 12.45
N HIS A 81 -4.44 -6.15 11.73
CA HIS A 81 -3.07 -6.18 12.23
C HIS A 81 -2.22 -5.13 11.52
N ASP A 82 -1.17 -4.67 12.17
CA ASP A 82 -0.25 -3.68 11.61
C ASP A 82 1.10 -3.83 12.29
N TYR A 83 2.02 -4.44 11.56
CA TYR A 83 3.40 -4.64 11.95
C TYR A 83 4.30 -3.55 11.35
N GLY A 84 3.74 -2.37 11.07
CA GLY A 84 4.48 -1.24 10.50
C GLY A 84 4.48 -1.25 8.99
N ASN A 85 5.63 -0.95 8.39
CA ASN A 85 5.79 -0.73 6.95
C ASN A 85 5.84 -2.00 6.13
N GLU A 86 6.27 -3.11 6.71
CA GLU A 86 6.43 -4.36 5.99
C GLU A 86 5.11 -5.10 5.80
N GLN A 87 4.21 -5.03 6.80
CA GLN A 87 2.98 -5.82 6.79
C GLN A 87 1.85 -5.15 7.57
N PHE A 88 0.70 -5.02 6.92
CA PHE A 88 -0.52 -4.60 7.59
C PHE A 88 -1.78 -5.14 6.89
N ARG A 89 -2.88 -5.19 7.64
CA ARG A 89 -4.20 -5.58 7.14
C ARG A 89 -5.28 -4.72 7.75
N TYR A 90 -6.14 -4.22 6.89
CA TYR A 90 -7.32 -3.43 7.25
C TYR A 90 -8.55 -4.04 6.60
N SER A 91 -9.69 -3.85 7.25
CA SER A 91 -10.99 -4.29 6.75
C SER A 91 -12.03 -3.18 6.87
N GLY A 92 -13.04 -3.31 6.04
CA GLY A 92 -14.27 -2.51 6.06
C GLY A 92 -15.48 -3.44 5.93
N PRO A 93 -16.68 -2.88 5.81
CA PRO A 93 -17.93 -3.66 5.81
C PRO A 93 -17.99 -4.77 4.76
N THR A 94 -17.39 -4.53 3.58
CA THR A 94 -17.50 -5.43 2.42
C THR A 94 -16.15 -5.84 1.85
N GLY A 95 -15.05 -5.54 2.52
CA GLY A 95 -13.74 -5.86 1.95
C GLY A 95 -12.58 -5.81 2.92
N LYS A 96 -11.47 -6.38 2.45
CA LYS A 96 -10.21 -6.45 3.17
C LYS A 96 -9.08 -6.03 2.25
N LEU A 97 -8.06 -5.45 2.85
CA LEU A 97 -6.81 -5.10 2.23
C LEU A 97 -5.69 -5.68 3.07
N SER A 98 -4.72 -6.32 2.41
CA SER A 98 -3.44 -6.65 2.99
C SER A 98 -2.30 -6.04 2.19
N TYR A 99 -1.29 -5.60 2.90
CA TYR A 99 -0.03 -5.16 2.35
C TYR A 99 1.08 -6.04 2.93
N LEU A 100 1.98 -6.51 2.07
CA LEU A 100 3.18 -7.24 2.47
C LEU A 100 4.32 -6.89 1.51
N ASP A 101 5.39 -6.29 2.03
CA ASP A 101 6.65 -6.03 1.30
C ASP A 101 6.45 -5.44 -0.10
N GLY A 102 5.84 -4.25 -0.18
CA GLY A 102 5.57 -3.59 -1.46
C GLY A 102 4.39 -4.17 -2.23
N VAL A 103 3.78 -5.27 -1.80
CA VAL A 103 2.66 -5.90 -2.50
C VAL A 103 1.34 -5.58 -1.81
N PHE A 104 0.44 -4.98 -2.58
CA PHE A 104 -0.94 -4.72 -2.19
C PHE A 104 -1.85 -5.81 -2.72
N HIS A 105 -2.76 -6.27 -1.86
CA HIS A 105 -3.89 -7.10 -2.22
C HIS A 105 -5.16 -6.56 -1.57
N SER A 106 -6.25 -6.50 -2.33
CA SER A 106 -7.57 -6.26 -1.77
C SER A 106 -8.60 -7.21 -2.34
N THR A 107 -9.59 -7.52 -1.52
CA THR A 107 -10.76 -8.30 -1.92
C THR A 107 -11.99 -7.63 -1.35
N PHE A 108 -12.97 -7.38 -2.22
CA PHE A 108 -14.28 -6.87 -1.85
C PHE A 108 -15.32 -7.90 -2.27
N ASN A 109 -16.22 -8.21 -1.36
CA ASN A 109 -17.30 -9.16 -1.59
C ASN A 109 -18.65 -8.47 -1.33
N ASN A 110 -19.53 -8.60 -2.31
CA ASN A 110 -20.94 -8.27 -2.20
C ASN A 110 -21.75 -9.55 -2.37
N TYR A 111 -23.08 -9.46 -2.23
CA TYR A 111 -23.97 -10.63 -2.31
C TYR A 111 -23.86 -11.41 -3.62
N ASP A 112 -23.51 -10.75 -4.71
CA ASP A 112 -23.51 -11.30 -6.08
C ASP A 112 -22.14 -11.30 -6.76
N SER A 113 -21.12 -10.76 -6.08
CA SER A 113 -19.85 -10.49 -6.71
C SER A 113 -18.65 -10.50 -5.76
N ILE A 114 -17.51 -10.91 -6.28
CA ILE A 114 -16.21 -10.83 -5.62
C ILE A 114 -15.28 -10.04 -6.53
N THR A 115 -14.72 -8.96 -6.03
CA THR A 115 -13.71 -8.16 -6.69
C THR A 115 -12.36 -8.40 -6.01
N SER A 116 -11.33 -8.70 -6.79
CA SER A 116 -9.95 -8.83 -6.34
C SER A 116 -9.06 -7.85 -7.08
N LEU A 117 -8.29 -7.06 -6.34
CA LEU A 117 -7.26 -6.18 -6.90
C LEU A 117 -5.90 -6.50 -6.28
N SER A 118 -4.85 -6.35 -7.07
CA SER A 118 -3.47 -6.44 -6.57
C SER A 118 -2.58 -5.45 -7.28
N GLY A 119 -1.57 -4.95 -6.58
CA GLY A 119 -0.63 -3.99 -7.14
C GLY A 119 0.72 -4.03 -6.41
N THR A 120 1.67 -3.29 -6.95
CA THR A 120 2.96 -3.01 -6.30
C THR A 120 2.94 -1.56 -5.84
N CYS A 121 3.31 -1.27 -4.60
CA CYS A 121 3.30 0.08 -4.06
C CYS A 121 4.66 0.50 -3.51
N SER A 122 4.91 1.80 -3.59
CA SER A 122 6.07 2.48 -3.01
C SER A 122 5.61 3.58 -2.05
N ILE A 123 6.37 3.78 -0.98
CA ILE A 123 6.20 4.90 -0.05
C ILE A 123 7.10 6.04 -0.51
N PHE A 124 6.60 7.27 -0.53
CA PHE A 124 7.37 8.49 -0.79
C PHE A 124 7.28 9.43 0.42
#